data_AF-A0A183AWA5-F1
#
_entry.id   AF-A0A183AWA5-F1
#
_cell.length_a   1.000
_cell.length_b   1.000
_cell.length_c   1.000
_cell.angle_alpha   90.00
_cell.angle_beta   90.00
_cell.angle_gamma   90.00
#
_symmetry.space_group_name_H-M   'P 1'
#
loop_
_entity.id
_entity.type
_entity.pdbx_description
1 polymer ?
#
loop_
_entity_poly.entity_id
_entity_poly.type
_entity_poly.pdbx_seq_one_letter_code
_entity_poly.pdbx_strand_id
1 'polypeptide(L)'
;MSESVLPDALCLTRDHNPVDYEERQRIQATGATVQNGRINNVLEVSRSFGDYQFKKQGVTCIPDVRKCQLTSNDKFLLIACDGLWKSFPPSEAVKMVDQLLQKEVSSALLERESLRKIQIGSPNTADSDCLLTQRRVEAVCTQIVNEAVLRMSGDNVTCILIVFPDSYGAHLSSSPITTEAGASATSSTGPAATKRLSNSSVKQSDAIEPPTKLSRSE
;
A
#
# COMPACT_ATOMS: atom_id res chain seq x y z
N MET A 1 -15.13 15.01 -19.45
CA MET A 1 -15.44 14.04 -18.38
C MET A 1 -14.12 13.43 -17.95
N SER A 2 -13.56 13.86 -16.82
CA SER A 2 -12.32 13.31 -16.29
C SER A 2 -12.61 11.93 -15.74
N GLU A 3 -12.07 10.90 -16.40
CA GLU A 3 -12.08 9.52 -15.91
C GLU A 3 -11.32 9.51 -14.59
N SER A 4 -12.03 9.41 -13.47
CA SER A 4 -11.41 9.27 -12.15
C SER A 4 -10.71 7.91 -12.15
N VAL A 5 -9.40 7.90 -12.34
CA VAL A 5 -8.57 6.70 -12.20
C VAL A 5 -8.83 6.15 -10.80
N LEU A 6 -9.48 4.99 -10.72
CA LEU A 6 -9.70 4.29 -9.46
C LEU A 6 -8.33 4.06 -8.80
N PRO A 7 -8.22 4.17 -7.46
CA PRO A 7 -6.96 3.87 -6.80
C PRO A 7 -6.58 2.43 -7.11
N ASP A 8 -5.45 2.26 -7.81
CA ASP A 8 -4.95 0.94 -8.18
C ASP A 8 -4.27 0.31 -6.96
N ALA A 9 -4.68 -0.91 -6.61
CA ALA A 9 -4.14 -1.61 -5.46
C ALA A 9 -2.96 -2.46 -5.88
N LEU A 10 -1.75 -2.07 -5.48
CA LEU A 10 -0.55 -2.83 -5.77
C LEU A 10 -0.22 -3.80 -4.62
N CYS A 11 -0.44 -5.10 -4.83
CA CYS A 11 -0.04 -6.13 -3.88
C CYS A 11 1.48 -6.28 -3.84
N LEU A 12 2.10 -5.85 -2.74
CA LEU A 12 3.55 -5.92 -2.56
C LEU A 12 4.04 -7.30 -2.13
N THR A 13 3.20 -8.07 -1.44
CA THR A 13 3.49 -9.43 -0.96
C THR A 13 2.62 -10.46 -1.66
N ARG A 14 3.04 -11.72 -1.56
CA ARG A 14 2.18 -12.88 -1.81
C ARG A 14 2.08 -13.66 -0.51
N ASP A 15 0.97 -14.35 -0.31
CA ASP A 15 0.88 -15.30 0.78
C ASP A 15 1.80 -16.49 0.50
N HIS A 16 2.28 -17.13 1.57
CA HIS A 16 3.07 -18.36 1.48
C HIS A 16 2.25 -19.53 2.02
N ASN A 17 1.36 -20.04 1.17
CA ASN A 17 0.47 -21.16 1.50
C ASN A 17 1.11 -22.50 1.10
N PRO A 18 0.93 -23.59 1.88
CA PRO A 18 1.37 -24.93 1.51
C PRO A 18 0.91 -25.43 0.14
N VAL A 19 -0.16 -24.88 -0.45
CA VAL A 19 -0.65 -25.23 -1.79
C VAL A 19 0.08 -24.52 -2.93
N ASP A 20 0.82 -23.45 -2.64
CA ASP A 20 1.58 -22.71 -3.64
C ASP A 20 2.65 -23.61 -4.25
N TYR A 21 2.84 -23.53 -5.57
CA TYR A 21 3.66 -24.49 -6.31
C TYR A 21 5.07 -24.69 -5.70
N GLU A 22 5.80 -23.60 -5.47
CA GLU A 22 7.16 -23.63 -4.91
C GLU A 22 7.18 -24.13 -3.46
N GLU A 23 6.22 -23.70 -2.65
CA GLU A 23 6.12 -24.11 -1.25
C GLU A 23 5.77 -25.59 -1.13
N ARG A 24 4.78 -26.04 -1.91
CA ARG A 24 4.34 -27.43 -1.98
C ARG A 24 5.46 -28.35 -2.43
N GLN A 25 6.21 -27.96 -3.46
CA GLN A 25 7.35 -28.73 -3.95
C GLN A 25 8.41 -28.90 -2.85
N ARG A 26 8.75 -27.81 -2.15
CA ARG A 26 9.71 -27.81 -1.05
C ARG A 26 9.26 -28.70 0.11
N ILE A 27 7.98 -28.66 0.47
CA ILE A 27 7.39 -29.49 1.54
C ILE A 27 7.38 -30.97 1.14
N GLN A 28 6.90 -31.29 -0.07
CA GLN A 28 6.79 -32.69 -0.54
C GLN A 28 8.16 -33.35 -0.75
N ALA A 29 9.20 -32.57 -1.07
CA ALA A 29 10.57 -33.07 -1.17
C ALA A 29 11.10 -33.66 0.15
N THR A 30 10.52 -33.30 1.30
CA THR A 30 10.88 -33.90 2.61
C THR A 30 10.04 -35.15 2.94
N GLY A 31 9.14 -35.58 2.03
CA GLY A 31 8.17 -36.64 2.28
C GLY A 31 6.93 -36.20 3.07
N ALA A 32 6.80 -34.90 3.39
CA ALA A 32 5.59 -34.38 4.04
C ALA A 32 4.44 -34.24 3.04
N THR A 33 3.21 -34.34 3.54
CA THR A 33 2.00 -34.24 2.72
C THR A 33 1.39 -32.85 2.80
N VAL A 34 0.73 -32.42 1.71
CA VAL A 34 -0.11 -31.23 1.69
C VAL A 34 -1.53 -31.65 1.30
N GLN A 35 -2.46 -31.49 2.23
CA GLN A 35 -3.86 -31.88 2.11
C GLN A 35 -4.74 -30.77 2.72
N ASN A 36 -5.82 -30.39 2.02
CA ASN A 36 -6.75 -29.34 2.47
C ASN A 36 -6.05 -28.03 2.90
N GLY A 37 -5.00 -27.62 2.19
CA GLY A 37 -4.23 -26.42 2.53
C GLY A 37 -3.26 -26.56 3.70
N ARG A 38 -3.09 -27.77 4.25
CA ARG A 38 -2.31 -28.00 5.47
C ARG A 38 -1.17 -28.99 5.26
N ILE A 39 -0.04 -28.73 5.92
CA ILE A 39 1.09 -29.64 6.02
C ILE A 39 0.74 -30.74 7.03
N ASN A 40 0.74 -31.98 6.57
CA ASN A 40 0.37 -33.16 7.34
C ASN A 40 -0.98 -33.01 8.08
N ASN A 41 -1.94 -32.34 7.45
CA ASN A 41 -3.27 -32.01 8.00
C ASN A 41 -3.27 -31.12 9.26
N VAL A 42 -2.14 -30.49 9.60
CA VAL A 42 -2.03 -29.66 10.83
C VAL A 42 -1.79 -28.19 10.49
N LEU A 43 -0.65 -27.85 9.89
CA LEU A 43 -0.20 -26.46 9.76
C LEU A 43 -0.65 -25.83 8.44
N GLU A 44 -1.32 -24.68 8.50
CA GLU A 44 -1.90 -23.97 7.34
C GLU A 44 -0.94 -23.02 6.62
N VAL A 45 0.24 -22.77 7.20
CA VAL A 45 1.27 -21.88 6.65
C VAL A 45 2.51 -22.68 6.24
N SER A 46 3.16 -22.25 5.16
CA SER A 46 4.40 -22.88 4.69
C SER A 46 5.68 -22.21 5.23
N ARG A 47 5.53 -20.98 5.74
CA ARG A 47 6.60 -20.20 6.33
C ARG A 47 6.17 -19.59 7.66
N SER A 48 7.03 -19.70 8.67
CA SER A 48 6.76 -19.19 10.02
C SER A 48 8.03 -19.09 10.85
N PHE A 49 8.04 -18.18 11.83
CA PHE A 49 8.90 -18.32 13.00
C PHE A 49 8.30 -19.37 13.95
N GLY A 50 9.12 -20.04 14.76
CA GLY A 50 8.62 -21.13 15.61
C GLY A 50 8.34 -22.41 14.80
N ASP A 51 7.30 -23.15 15.11
CA ASP A 51 6.91 -24.42 14.44
C ASP A 51 8.06 -25.41 14.24
N TYR A 52 8.89 -25.57 15.28
CA TYR A 52 10.13 -26.35 15.21
C TYR A 52 9.91 -27.77 14.66
N GLN A 53 8.82 -28.43 15.07
CA GLN A 53 8.47 -29.78 14.62
C GLN A 53 8.21 -29.88 13.10
N PHE A 54 7.88 -28.77 12.44
CA PHE A 54 7.63 -28.71 11.00
C PHE A 54 8.84 -28.24 10.19
N LYS A 55 9.95 -27.80 10.81
CA LYS A 55 11.13 -27.33 10.07
C LYS A 55 11.76 -28.45 9.23
N LYS A 56 11.79 -29.68 9.74
CA LYS A 56 12.22 -30.87 8.98
C LYS A 56 11.23 -31.29 7.89
N GLN A 57 10.01 -30.74 7.91
CA GLN A 57 8.93 -31.02 6.95
C GLN A 57 8.86 -29.93 5.86
N GLY A 58 9.93 -29.15 5.72
CA GLY A 58 9.95 -28.06 4.76
C GLY A 58 9.08 -26.89 5.19
N VAL A 59 9.07 -26.48 6.46
CA VAL A 59 8.65 -25.13 6.86
C VAL A 59 9.88 -24.26 7.06
N THR A 60 9.90 -23.03 6.55
CA THR A 60 11.06 -22.12 6.65
C THR A 60 10.70 -20.80 7.33
N CYS A 61 11.68 -20.09 7.89
CA CYS A 61 11.53 -18.71 8.37
C CYS A 61 12.14 -17.69 7.41
N ILE A 62 12.62 -18.13 6.24
CA ILE A 62 13.22 -17.25 5.23
C ILE A 62 12.11 -16.44 4.54
N PRO A 63 12.13 -15.09 4.60
CA PRO A 63 11.13 -14.26 3.96
C PRO A 63 11.40 -14.09 2.46
N ASP A 64 10.35 -13.77 1.70
CA ASP A 64 10.51 -13.14 0.38
C ASP A 64 10.66 -11.63 0.58
N VAL A 65 11.71 -11.04 0.03
CA VAL A 65 12.01 -9.60 0.18
C VAL A 65 11.87 -8.92 -1.18
N ARG A 66 11.12 -7.82 -1.21
CA ARG A 66 10.99 -6.94 -2.38
C ARG A 66 11.35 -5.51 -2.01
N LYS A 67 12.01 -4.82 -2.93
CA LYS A 67 12.30 -3.39 -2.83
C LYS A 67 11.46 -2.66 -3.86
N CYS A 68 10.67 -1.68 -3.41
CA CYS A 68 9.85 -0.84 -4.26
C CYS A 68 10.32 0.61 -4.11
N GLN A 69 10.42 1.34 -5.23
CA GLN A 69 10.73 2.76 -5.23
C GLN A 69 9.43 3.55 -5.06
N LEU A 70 9.34 4.36 -4.01
CA LEU A 70 8.22 5.26 -3.81
C LEU A 70 8.22 6.38 -4.86
N THR A 71 7.03 6.77 -5.26
CA THR A 71 6.70 7.84 -6.20
C THR A 71 5.72 8.82 -5.56
N SER A 72 5.52 9.98 -6.16
CA SER A 72 4.52 10.96 -5.72
C SER A 72 3.07 10.47 -5.85
N ASN A 73 2.84 9.36 -6.55
CA ASN A 73 1.51 8.77 -6.70
C ASN A 73 1.15 7.80 -5.56
N ASP A 74 2.14 7.38 -4.76
CA ASP A 74 1.92 6.44 -3.68
C ASP A 74 1.33 7.17 -2.47
N LYS A 75 0.10 6.84 -2.12
CA LYS A 75 -0.64 7.54 -1.07
C LYS A 75 -0.43 6.97 0.32
N PHE A 76 -0.47 5.66 0.44
CA PHE A 76 -0.34 4.95 1.71
C PHE A 76 0.08 3.49 1.50
N LEU A 77 0.48 2.84 2.58
CA LEU A 77 0.68 1.41 2.69
C LEU A 77 -0.26 0.84 3.75
N LEU A 78 -1.05 -0.18 3.36
CA LEU A 78 -1.90 -0.94 4.27
C LEU A 78 -1.29 -2.33 4.49
N ILE A 79 -0.97 -2.63 5.74
CA ILE A 79 -0.47 -3.94 6.18
C ILE A 79 -1.54 -4.55 7.07
N ALA A 80 -1.91 -5.81 6.87
CA ALA A 80 -2.87 -6.49 7.73
C ALA A 80 -2.62 -8.00 7.77
N CYS A 81 -3.19 -8.68 8.77
CA CYS A 81 -3.22 -10.13 8.83
C CYS A 81 -4.30 -10.72 7.91
N ASP A 82 -4.29 -12.04 7.75
CA ASP A 82 -5.25 -12.80 6.97
C ASP A 82 -6.70 -12.66 7.47
N GLY A 83 -6.91 -12.37 8.75
CA GLY A 83 -8.22 -11.99 9.28
C GLY A 83 -8.87 -10.81 8.55
N LEU A 84 -8.08 -9.90 7.96
CA LEU A 84 -8.60 -8.87 7.05
C LEU A 84 -8.74 -9.44 5.62
N TRP A 85 -7.64 -9.98 5.08
CA TRP A 85 -7.54 -10.31 3.65
C TRP A 85 -8.41 -11.49 3.19
N LYS A 86 -8.74 -12.43 4.09
CA LYS A 86 -9.62 -13.57 3.79
C LYS A 86 -11.06 -13.13 3.48
N SER A 87 -11.53 -12.03 4.07
CA SER A 87 -12.88 -11.52 3.84
C SER A 87 -12.91 -10.23 3.02
N PHE A 88 -11.81 -9.48 2.94
CA PHE A 88 -11.77 -8.16 2.32
C PHE A 88 -10.77 -8.11 1.15
N PRO A 89 -11.23 -8.06 -0.13
CA PRO A 89 -10.35 -7.98 -1.29
C PRO A 89 -9.42 -6.74 -1.25
N PRO A 90 -8.13 -6.86 -1.61
CA PRO A 90 -7.18 -5.75 -1.54
C PRO A 90 -7.61 -4.49 -2.30
N SER A 91 -8.19 -4.64 -3.49
CA SER A 91 -8.67 -3.52 -4.29
C SER A 91 -9.83 -2.76 -3.64
N GLU A 92 -10.76 -3.47 -3.01
CA GLU A 92 -11.85 -2.84 -2.26
C GLU A 92 -11.34 -2.17 -0.99
N ALA A 93 -10.43 -2.81 -0.26
CA ALA A 93 -9.84 -2.27 0.96
C ALA A 93 -9.08 -0.97 0.69
N VAL A 94 -8.21 -0.96 -0.32
CA VAL A 94 -7.45 0.24 -0.75
C VAL A 94 -8.41 1.36 -1.17
N LYS A 95 -9.45 1.04 -1.94
CA LYS A 95 -10.46 2.02 -2.34
C LYS A 95 -11.17 2.64 -1.13
N MET A 96 -11.57 1.82 -0.17
CA MET A 96 -12.21 2.30 1.06
C MET A 96 -11.26 3.19 1.88
N VAL A 97 -10.01 2.76 2.08
CA VAL A 97 -9.00 3.57 2.79
C VAL A 97 -8.81 4.92 2.13
N ASP A 98 -8.67 4.97 0.80
CA ASP A 98 -8.50 6.25 0.09
C ASP A 98 -9.71 7.17 0.31
N GLN A 99 -10.93 6.64 0.19
CA GLN A 99 -12.16 7.41 0.45
C GLN A 99 -12.25 7.95 1.88
N LEU A 100 -11.87 7.13 2.87
CA LEU A 100 -11.87 7.53 4.27
C LEU A 100 -10.81 8.60 4.55
N LEU A 101 -9.60 8.43 4.03
CA LEU A 101 -8.53 9.43 4.17
C LEU A 101 -8.92 10.77 3.53
N GLN A 102 -9.53 10.76 2.33
CA GLN A 102 -10.02 11.99 1.68
C GLN A 102 -11.09 12.69 2.51
N LYS A 103 -11.97 11.94 3.17
CA LYS A 103 -12.99 12.48 4.09
C LYS A 103 -12.36 13.12 5.33
N GLU A 104 -11.35 12.48 5.91
CA GLU A 104 -10.59 13.01 7.05
C GLU A 104 -9.84 14.30 6.67
N VAL A 105 -9.20 14.35 5.50
CA VAL A 105 -8.57 15.56 4.98
C VAL A 105 -9.58 16.69 4.79
N SER A 106 -10.72 16.39 4.17
CA SER A 106 -11.77 17.39 3.90
C SER A 106 -12.35 17.98 5.19
N SER A 107 -12.61 17.14 6.19
CA SER A 107 -13.11 17.61 7.50
C SER A 107 -12.06 18.45 8.24
N ALA A 108 -10.78 18.05 8.23
CA ALA A 108 -9.70 18.84 8.81
C ALA A 108 -9.58 20.24 8.18
N LEU A 109 -9.77 20.34 6.87
CA LEU A 109 -9.75 21.62 6.15
C LEU A 109 -10.92 22.53 6.54
N LEU A 110 -12.13 21.99 6.61
CA LEU A 110 -13.33 22.75 7.00
C LEU A 110 -13.24 23.26 8.45
N GLU A 111 -12.74 22.42 9.36
CA GLU A 111 -12.46 22.81 10.76
C GLU A 111 -11.46 23.97 10.80
N ARG A 112 -10.37 23.86 10.03
CA ARG A 112 -9.33 24.90 9.96
C ARG A 112 -9.87 26.22 9.41
N GLU A 113 -10.66 26.19 8.34
CA GLU A 113 -11.27 27.39 7.77
C GLU A 113 -12.23 28.08 8.74
N SER A 114 -12.99 27.29 9.49
CA SER A 114 -13.92 27.80 10.50
C SER A 114 -13.17 28.50 11.63
N LEU A 115 -12.07 27.92 12.12
CA LEU A 115 -11.22 28.52 13.14
C LEU A 115 -10.55 29.81 12.66
N ARG A 116 -10.05 29.86 11.41
CA ARG A 116 -9.46 31.07 10.83
C ARG A 116 -10.43 32.24 10.74
N LYS A 117 -11.72 31.99 10.49
CA LYS A 117 -12.76 33.04 10.46
C LYS A 117 -13.03 33.66 11.83
N ILE A 118 -12.76 32.91 12.91
CA ILE A 118 -12.99 33.33 14.30
C ILE A 118 -11.77 34.09 14.86
N GLN A 119 -10.56 33.83 14.34
CA GLN A 119 -9.31 34.30 14.93
C GLN A 119 -8.67 35.45 14.12
N ILE A 120 -8.91 36.71 14.52
CA ILE A 120 -8.18 37.88 14.04
C ILE A 120 -6.87 38.01 14.86
N GLY A 121 -5.78 37.36 14.43
CA GLY A 121 -4.44 37.70 14.94
C GLY A 121 -3.48 36.53 15.23
N SER A 122 -2.36 36.58 14.52
CA SER A 122 -1.06 35.89 14.61
C SER A 122 -0.97 34.35 14.51
N PRO A 123 -0.20 33.84 13.52
CA PRO A 123 0.23 32.44 13.43
C PRO A 123 1.57 32.26 14.16
N ASN A 124 1.76 31.11 14.83
CA ASN A 124 3.04 30.40 14.91
C ASN A 124 2.95 29.28 15.95
N THR A 125 2.61 28.07 15.48
CA THR A 125 3.18 26.84 16.02
C THR A 125 3.38 25.90 14.83
N ALA A 126 4.63 25.78 14.38
CA ALA A 126 5.03 25.02 13.20
C ALA A 126 4.88 23.49 13.32
N ASP A 127 4.26 23.01 14.41
CA ASP A 127 4.20 21.59 14.77
C ASP A 127 2.80 20.95 14.66
N SER A 128 1.77 21.67 14.20
CA SER A 128 0.40 21.13 14.09
C SER A 128 -0.28 21.35 12.72
N ASP A 129 0.49 21.40 11.64
CA ASP A 129 -0.04 21.54 10.26
C ASP A 129 -0.42 20.21 9.59
N CYS A 130 -0.33 19.08 10.31
CA CYS A 130 -0.70 17.78 9.77
C CYS A 130 -2.23 17.59 9.73
N LEU A 131 -2.82 17.60 8.53
CA LEU A 131 -4.26 17.34 8.33
C LEU A 131 -4.67 15.94 8.77
N LEU A 132 -3.78 14.96 8.59
CA LEU A 132 -3.99 13.57 8.95
C LEU A 132 -3.27 13.24 10.25
N THR A 133 -3.81 13.76 11.35
CA THR A 133 -3.30 13.44 12.69
C THR A 133 -3.42 11.95 12.98
N GLN A 134 -2.63 11.46 13.93
CA GLN A 134 -2.70 10.06 14.38
C GLN A 134 -4.13 9.61 14.70
N ARG A 135 -4.93 10.45 15.38
CA ARG A 135 -6.33 10.14 15.71
C ARG A 135 -7.21 9.92 14.48
N ARG A 136 -7.00 10.71 13.42
CA ARG A 136 -7.76 10.58 12.17
C ARG A 136 -7.36 9.29 11.44
N VAL A 137 -6.07 8.98 11.38
CA VAL A 137 -5.56 7.73 10.81
C VAL A 137 -6.06 6.51 11.59
N GLU A 138 -6.06 6.57 12.93
CA GLU A 138 -6.64 5.54 13.80
C GLU A 138 -8.13 5.30 13.50
N ALA A 139 -8.91 6.36 13.29
CA ALA A 139 -10.33 6.25 12.92
C ALA A 139 -10.52 5.55 11.56
N VAL A 140 -9.60 5.72 10.61
CA VAL A 140 -9.60 4.97 9.34
C VAL A 140 -9.29 3.49 9.58
N CYS A 141 -8.26 3.18 10.37
CA CYS A 141 -7.94 1.79 10.74
C CYS A 141 -9.11 1.08 11.42
N THR A 142 -9.79 1.76 12.36
CA THR A 142 -10.97 1.21 13.04
C THR A 142 -12.08 0.88 12.04
N GLN A 143 -12.33 1.75 11.07
CA GLN A 143 -13.35 1.48 10.05
C GLN A 143 -12.98 0.29 9.17
N ILE A 144 -11.72 0.14 8.77
CA ILE A 144 -11.26 -1.02 7.97
C ILE A 144 -11.39 -2.33 8.75
N VAL A 145 -11.02 -2.34 10.03
CA VAL A 145 -11.18 -3.52 10.90
C VAL A 145 -12.65 -3.88 11.08
N ASN A 146 -13.50 -2.91 11.39
CA ASN A 146 -14.95 -3.12 11.53
C ASN A 146 -15.56 -3.68 10.24
N GLU A 147 -15.10 -3.19 9.11
CA GLU A 147 -15.58 -3.61 7.80
C GLU A 147 -15.22 -5.08 7.49
N ALA A 148 -14.06 -5.58 7.94
CA ALA A 148 -13.74 -7.01 7.84
C ALA A 148 -14.61 -7.87 8.78
N VAL A 149 -14.95 -7.36 9.97
CA VAL A 149 -15.90 -8.03 10.89
C VAL A 149 -17.30 -8.08 10.30
N LEU A 150 -17.76 -7.00 9.64
CA LEU A 150 -19.04 -6.97 8.92
C LEU A 150 -19.09 -7.95 7.75
N ARG A 151 -17.94 -8.20 7.11
CA ARG A 151 -17.76 -9.28 6.13
C ARG A 151 -17.58 -10.67 6.78
N MET A 152 -17.97 -10.81 8.05
CA MET A 152 -17.98 -12.07 8.79
C MET A 152 -16.59 -12.70 9.00
N SER A 153 -15.54 -11.87 9.13
CA SER A 153 -14.25 -12.40 9.58
C SER A 153 -14.37 -13.00 10.97
N GLY A 154 -14.04 -14.28 11.10
CA GLY A 154 -14.06 -15.05 12.35
C GLY A 154 -12.69 -15.15 13.04
N ASP A 155 -11.70 -14.39 12.57
CA ASP A 155 -10.32 -14.44 13.04
C ASP A 155 -9.93 -13.16 13.79
N ASN A 156 -8.74 -13.11 14.35
CA ASN A 156 -8.13 -11.88 14.80
C ASN A 156 -7.87 -10.97 13.60
N VAL A 157 -8.32 -9.72 13.69
CA VAL A 157 -8.13 -8.72 12.64
C VAL A 157 -7.22 -7.62 13.15
N THR A 158 -6.08 -7.43 12.49
CA THR A 158 -5.09 -6.40 12.79
C THR A 158 -4.71 -5.70 11.49
N CYS A 159 -4.58 -4.37 11.53
CA CYS A 159 -4.03 -3.60 10.42
C CYS A 159 -3.09 -2.48 10.92
N ILE A 160 -2.18 -2.07 10.04
CA ILE A 160 -1.29 -0.92 10.18
C ILE A 160 -1.44 -0.10 8.90
N LEU A 161 -1.72 1.19 9.07
CA LEU A 161 -1.83 2.15 7.97
C LEU A 161 -0.69 3.16 8.07
N ILE A 162 0.12 3.23 7.02
CA ILE A 162 1.21 4.21 6.88
C ILE A 162 0.82 5.17 5.78
N VAL A 163 0.68 6.46 6.09
CA VAL A 163 0.30 7.49 5.12
C VAL A 163 1.54 8.24 4.67
N PHE A 164 1.68 8.47 3.36
CA PHE A 164 2.73 9.29 2.78
C PHE A 164 2.23 10.75 2.67
N PRO A 165 2.84 11.72 3.40
CA PRO A 165 2.28 13.07 3.55
C PRO A 165 2.15 13.87 2.25
N ASP A 166 3.11 13.71 1.33
CA ASP A 166 3.18 14.46 0.08
C ASP A 166 1.95 14.25 -0.81
N SER A 167 1.29 13.10 -0.64
CA SER A 167 0.17 12.64 -1.47
C SER A 167 -1.18 13.26 -1.08
N TYR A 168 -1.26 13.90 0.10
CA TYR A 168 -2.49 14.52 0.61
C TYR A 168 -2.35 16.03 0.91
N GLY A 169 -1.13 16.57 0.95
CA GLY A 169 -0.85 17.99 1.24
C GLY A 169 -0.61 18.89 0.01
N ALA A 170 -0.26 18.32 -1.16
CA ALA A 170 0.22 19.11 -2.30
C ALA A 170 -0.82 20.07 -2.91
N HIS A 171 -2.12 19.75 -2.82
CA HIS A 171 -3.19 20.59 -3.37
C HIS A 171 -3.47 21.88 -2.58
N LEU A 172 -2.83 22.09 -1.42
CA LEU A 172 -3.03 23.29 -0.61
C LEU A 172 -2.11 24.46 -0.98
N SER A 173 -1.14 24.25 -1.87
CA SER A 173 -0.18 25.29 -2.27
C SER A 173 -0.50 25.98 -3.59
N SER A 174 -1.51 25.53 -4.35
CA SER A 174 -1.80 26.05 -5.69
C SER A 174 -3.24 26.57 -5.82
N SER A 175 -3.56 27.64 -5.10
CA SER A 175 -4.59 28.58 -5.56
C SER A 175 -3.88 29.86 -5.96
N PRO A 176 -3.78 30.21 -7.25
CA PRO A 176 -3.32 31.53 -7.64
C PRO A 176 -4.36 32.55 -7.16
N ILE A 177 -3.90 33.56 -6.42
CA ILE A 177 -4.66 34.78 -6.18
C ILE A 177 -4.86 35.42 -7.57
N THR A 178 -6.05 35.28 -8.14
CA THR A 178 -6.47 36.07 -9.31
C THR A 178 -6.77 37.48 -8.82
N THR A 179 -5.76 38.35 -8.90
CA THR A 179 -5.97 39.79 -8.88
C THR A 179 -6.51 40.19 -10.25
N GLU A 180 -7.80 40.51 -10.34
CA GLU A 180 -8.34 41.16 -11.53
C GLU A 180 -7.71 42.55 -11.66
N ALA A 181 -6.84 42.70 -12.66
CA ALA A 181 -6.47 43.99 -13.21
C ALA A 181 -6.77 43.94 -14.71
N GLY A 182 -7.86 44.57 -15.10
CA GLY A 182 -8.20 44.76 -16.50
C GLY A 182 -7.20 45.68 -17.18
N ALA A 183 -6.62 45.23 -18.30
CA ALA A 183 -6.08 46.11 -19.33
C ALA A 183 -5.90 45.36 -20.66
N SER A 184 -6.74 45.74 -21.61
CA SER A 184 -6.48 45.94 -23.04
C SER A 184 -5.85 44.83 -23.90
N ALA A 185 -6.65 44.37 -24.85
CA ALA A 185 -6.25 43.57 -25.99
C ALA A 185 -5.42 44.39 -26.99
N THR A 186 -4.32 43.81 -27.50
CA THR A 186 -3.87 44.00 -28.89
C THR A 186 -3.21 42.72 -29.41
N SER A 187 -3.43 42.46 -30.70
CA SER A 187 -3.13 41.27 -31.48
C SER A 187 -1.71 41.24 -32.07
N SER A 188 -1.09 40.06 -32.20
CA SER A 188 -0.30 39.68 -33.41
C SER A 188 0.14 38.20 -33.44
N THR A 189 -0.37 37.51 -34.47
CA THR A 189 0.26 36.53 -35.39
C THR A 189 1.63 35.87 -35.12
N GLY A 190 1.71 34.53 -35.27
CA GLY A 190 2.85 33.82 -35.90
C GLY A 190 3.35 32.53 -35.20
N PRO A 191 3.91 31.52 -35.92
CA PRO A 191 3.56 30.10 -35.68
C PRO A 191 4.70 29.12 -35.27
N ALA A 192 4.27 27.93 -34.83
CA ALA A 192 4.83 26.57 -35.02
C ALA A 192 6.26 26.20 -34.52
N ALA A 193 6.34 25.15 -33.70
CA ALA A 193 7.42 24.14 -33.81
C ALA A 193 7.10 22.83 -33.05
N THR A 194 7.08 21.75 -33.82
CA THR A 194 7.01 20.32 -33.47
C THR A 194 8.38 19.79 -33.02
N LYS A 195 8.44 18.90 -32.01
CA LYS A 195 9.39 17.76 -31.90
C LYS A 195 8.99 16.89 -30.71
N ARG A 196 8.46 15.68 -30.90
CA ARG A 196 9.08 14.40 -31.31
C ARG A 196 9.70 13.65 -30.12
N LEU A 197 9.07 12.50 -29.86
CA LEU A 197 9.41 11.42 -28.94
C LEU A 197 10.86 10.93 -29.09
N SER A 198 11.41 10.45 -27.97
CA SER A 198 12.32 9.29 -27.98
C SER A 198 12.21 8.50 -26.68
N ASN A 199 11.70 7.27 -26.81
CA ASN A 199 11.86 6.18 -25.86
C ASN A 199 13.34 5.78 -25.78
N SER A 200 13.78 5.34 -24.60
CA SER A 200 14.93 4.44 -24.48
C SER A 200 14.69 3.41 -23.36
N SER A 201 14.42 2.19 -23.80
CA SER A 201 14.54 0.95 -23.03
C SER A 201 15.98 0.73 -22.59
N VAL A 202 16.19 0.21 -21.39
CA VAL A 202 17.45 -0.46 -21.01
C VAL A 202 17.09 -1.80 -20.37
N LYS A 203 17.61 -2.88 -20.98
CA LYS A 203 17.68 -4.26 -20.48
C LYS A 203 19.07 -4.47 -19.86
N GLN A 204 19.16 -5.22 -18.76
CA GLN A 204 20.27 -6.14 -18.40
C GLN A 204 19.86 -6.87 -17.10
N SER A 205 19.54 -8.17 -17.10
CA SER A 205 20.41 -9.36 -17.08
C SER A 205 21.49 -9.33 -15.98
N ASP A 206 21.43 -10.28 -15.05
CA ASP A 206 22.37 -11.40 -15.01
C ASP A 206 21.97 -12.44 -13.93
N ALA A 207 22.17 -13.70 -14.30
CA ALA A 207 21.86 -14.91 -13.54
C ALA A 207 23.04 -15.29 -12.63
N ILE A 208 22.74 -15.93 -11.49
CA ILE A 208 23.74 -16.58 -10.63
C ILE A 208 23.30 -18.02 -10.40
N GLU A 209 24.13 -18.97 -10.83
CA GLU A 209 24.01 -20.42 -10.63
C GLU A 209 24.15 -20.84 -9.15
N PRO A 210 23.52 -21.96 -8.73
CA PRO A 210 23.66 -22.50 -7.37
C PRO A 210 24.89 -23.43 -7.22
N PRO A 211 25.54 -23.48 -6.05
CA PRO A 211 26.66 -24.38 -5.82
C PRO A 211 26.23 -25.83 -5.49
N THR A 212 27.14 -26.72 -5.87
CA THR A 212 27.10 -28.17 -5.99
C THR A 212 26.89 -28.95 -4.69
N LYS A 213 26.23 -30.12 -4.79
CA LYS A 213 26.08 -31.15 -3.76
C LYS A 213 27.43 -31.68 -3.27
N LEU A 214 27.62 -31.77 -1.95
CA LEU A 214 28.63 -32.62 -1.33
C LEU A 214 27.95 -33.85 -0.73
N SER A 215 28.28 -35.00 -1.30
CA SER A 215 28.05 -36.34 -0.76
C SER A 215 28.93 -36.57 0.47
N ARG A 216 28.36 -37.09 1.56
CA ARG A 216 29.12 -37.89 2.52
C ARG A 216 28.29 -39.07 2.99
N SER A 217 28.83 -40.24 2.65
CA SER A 217 28.66 -41.54 3.28
C SER A 217 28.98 -41.48 4.77
N GLU A 218 28.06 -41.96 5.61
CA GLU A 218 28.16 -43.11 6.53
C GLU A 218 26.92 -43.14 7.43
#